data_AF-A0A7X1IIV8-F1
#
_entry.id   AF-A0A7X1IIV8-F1
#
_cell.length_a   1.000
_cell.length_b   1.000
_cell.length_c   1.000
_cell.angle_alpha   90.00
_cell.angle_beta   90.00
_cell.angle_gamma   90.00
#
_symmetry.space_group_name_H-M   'P 1'
#
loop_
_entity.id
_entity.type
_entity.pdbx_description
1 polymer ?
#
loop_
_entity_poly.entity_id
_entity_poly.type
_entity_poly.pdbx_seq_one_letter_code
_entity_poly.pdbx_strand_id
1 'polypeptide(L)'
;MAVAYAEPRLRQLFPWTGMGELHFSRCTEQRWTWDIPYIQRAAGGTYLVAGPSRGDTVGPAATAEEAVTMVVRRLPPGCGPAFHGTPDELAAHEAAVRER
;
A
#
# COMPACT_ATOMS: atom_id res chain seq x y z
N MET A 1 3.71 13.45 -1.58
CA MET A 1 2.84 12.61 -2.45
C MET A 1 3.37 12.47 -3.88
N ALA A 2 4.11 13.45 -4.44
CA ALA A 2 4.75 13.29 -5.76
C ALA A 2 5.71 12.07 -5.83
N VAL A 3 6.48 11.83 -4.76
CA VAL A 3 7.44 10.71 -4.69
C VAL A 3 6.77 9.34 -4.81
N ALA A 4 5.67 9.11 -4.09
CA ALA A 4 4.94 7.85 -4.18
C ALA A 4 4.29 7.64 -5.56
N TYR A 5 3.80 8.71 -6.18
CA TYR A 5 3.23 8.65 -7.53
C TYR A 5 4.29 8.41 -8.61
N ALA A 6 5.54 8.79 -8.37
CA ALA A 6 6.65 8.54 -9.29
C ALA A 6 7.06 7.06 -9.34
N GLU A 7 6.76 6.28 -8.30
CA GLU A 7 7.02 4.84 -8.27
C GLU A 7 5.97 4.08 -9.09
N PRO A 8 6.34 3.44 -10.21
CA PRO A 8 5.39 2.79 -11.11
C PRO A 8 4.54 1.71 -10.44
N ARG A 9 5.10 0.96 -9.48
CA ARG A 9 4.38 -0.10 -8.77
C ARG A 9 3.30 0.45 -7.84
N LEU A 10 3.55 1.58 -7.19
CA LEU A 10 2.57 2.23 -6.31
C LEU A 10 1.53 3.01 -7.11
N ARG A 11 1.93 3.60 -8.25
CA ARG A 11 1.00 4.31 -9.16
C ARG A 11 -0.09 3.40 -9.74
N GLN A 12 0.17 2.10 -9.80
CA GLN A 12 -0.80 1.09 -10.24
C GLN A 12 -1.84 0.75 -9.16
N LEU A 13 -1.58 1.08 -7.90
CA LEU A 13 -2.48 0.80 -6.79
C LEU A 13 -3.46 1.94 -6.55
N PHE A 14 -4.52 1.67 -5.80
CA PHE A 14 -5.49 2.68 -5.41
C PHE A 14 -4.97 3.44 -4.17
N PRO A 15 -4.56 4.72 -4.30
CA PRO A 15 -4.12 5.49 -3.15
C PRO A 15 -5.34 5.99 -2.37
N TRP A 16 -5.26 5.94 -1.05
CA TRP A 16 -6.22 6.65 -0.20
C TRP A 16 -5.52 7.26 1.00
N THR A 17 -6.07 8.37 1.49
CA THR A 17 -5.51 9.11 2.62
C THR A 17 -6.55 9.24 3.71
N GLY A 18 -6.15 8.96 4.96
CA GLY A 18 -7.02 9.11 6.13
C GLY A 18 -6.17 9.25 7.39
N MET A 19 -6.64 10.03 8.38
CA MET A 19 -5.94 10.23 9.67
C MET A 19 -4.47 10.71 9.55
N GLY A 20 -4.11 11.39 8.46
CA GLY A 20 -2.73 11.83 8.21
C GLY A 20 -1.80 10.75 7.63
N GLU A 21 -2.38 9.63 7.19
CA GLU A 21 -1.69 8.45 6.68
C GLU A 21 -1.94 8.31 5.18
N LEU A 22 -0.94 7.82 4.44
CA LEU A 22 -1.03 7.46 3.03
C LEU A 22 -1.03 5.94 2.91
N HIS A 23 -2.13 5.41 2.40
CA HIS A 23 -2.38 3.99 2.20
C HIS A 23 -2.45 3.64 0.72
N PHE A 24 -2.23 2.36 0.41
CA PHE A 24 -2.37 1.79 -0.92
C PHE A 24 -3.23 0.52 -0.83
N SER A 25 -4.24 0.44 -1.69
CA SER A 25 -5.13 -0.71 -1.79
C SER A 25 -4.95 -1.40 -3.13
N ARG A 26 -5.04 -2.73 -3.12
CA ARG A 26 -5.07 -3.54 -4.35
C ARG A 26 -6.46 -3.61 -4.98
N CYS A 27 -7.47 -3.01 -4.36
CA CYS A 27 -8.83 -2.95 -4.88
C CYS A 27 -9.38 -1.51 -4.81
N THR A 28 -10.28 -1.16 -5.73
CA THR A 28 -10.81 0.20 -5.84
C THR A 28 -12.11 0.44 -5.06
N GLU A 29 -12.86 -0.61 -4.72
CA GLU A 29 -14.16 -0.47 -4.05
C GLU A 29 -14.07 -0.52 -2.51
N GLN A 30 -15.19 -0.20 -1.85
CA GLN A 30 -15.32 -0.10 -0.40
C GLN A 30 -14.82 -1.38 0.29
N ARG A 31 -14.14 -1.22 1.44
CA ARG A 31 -13.40 -2.26 2.20
C ARG A 31 -11.97 -2.51 1.73
N TRP A 32 -11.25 -1.47 1.30
CA TRP A 32 -9.82 -1.48 0.89
C TRP A 32 -8.94 -2.55 1.54
N THR A 33 -7.98 -3.08 0.77
CA THR A 33 -7.04 -4.07 1.32
C THR A 33 -6.09 -3.43 2.34
N TRP A 34 -5.79 -4.17 3.42
CA TRP A 34 -4.89 -3.76 4.50
C TRP A 34 -3.60 -4.57 4.50
N ASP A 35 -3.24 -5.17 3.38
CA ASP A 35 -2.10 -6.09 3.25
C ASP A 35 -0.83 -5.42 2.73
N ILE A 36 -0.85 -4.08 2.60
CA ILE A 36 0.27 -3.25 2.18
C ILE A 36 0.61 -2.27 3.31
N PRO A 37 1.90 -2.08 3.65
CA PRO A 37 2.29 -1.04 4.60
C PRO A 37 1.91 0.38 4.14
N TYR A 38 1.59 1.23 5.09
CA TYR A 38 1.19 2.62 4.88
C TYR A 38 2.20 3.59 5.48
N ILE A 39 2.20 4.83 4.98
CA ILE A 39 3.15 5.86 5.36
C ILE A 39 2.44 6.89 6.23
N GLN A 40 2.93 7.09 7.44
CA GLN A 40 2.49 8.14 8.35
C GLN A 40 3.53 9.27 8.34
N ARG A 41 3.05 10.52 8.39
CA ARG A 41 3.94 11.66 8.64
C ARG A 41 4.26 11.72 10.12
N ALA A 42 5.53 11.81 10.46
CA ALA A 42 6.00 11.97 11.83
C ALA A 42 6.49 13.41 12.09
N ALA A 43 6.76 13.72 13.36
CA ALA A 43 7.28 15.02 13.75
C ALA A 43 8.68 15.26 13.13
N GLY A 44 9.02 16.53 12.93
CA GLY A 44 10.35 16.92 12.40
C GLY A 44 10.55 16.62 10.92
N GLY A 45 9.48 16.40 10.14
CA GLY A 45 9.58 16.16 8.70
C GLY A 45 9.97 14.72 8.32
N THR A 46 9.99 13.82 9.30
CA THR A 46 10.26 12.39 9.11
C THR A 46 8.97 11.61 8.80
N TYR A 47 9.13 10.32 8.54
CA TYR A 47 8.07 9.41 8.19
C TYR A 47 8.15 8.15 9.06
N LEU A 48 7.00 7.51 9.27
CA LEU A 48 6.90 6.19 9.90
C LEU A 48 6.15 5.27 8.94
N VAL A 49 6.73 4.11 8.66
CA VAL A 49 6.07 3.08 7.86
C VAL A 49 5.50 2.05 8.82
N ALA A 50 4.17 1.87 8.76
CA ALA A 50 3.40 0.96 9.61
C ALA A 50 2.55 0.04 8.73
N GLY A 51 1.91 -0.97 9.33
CA GLY A 51 1.13 -1.95 8.59
C GLY A 51 1.91 -3.24 8.26
N PRO A 52 1.25 -4.23 7.65
CA PRO A 52 -0.11 -4.17 7.09
C PRO A 52 -1.25 -4.05 8.13
N SER A 53 -1.06 -4.57 9.36
CA SER A 53 -1.99 -4.33 10.46
C SER A 53 -1.63 -3.07 11.27
N ARG A 54 -2.59 -2.46 11.97
CA ARG A 54 -2.32 -1.29 12.85
C ARG A 54 -1.37 -1.58 14.01
N GLY A 55 -1.14 -2.86 14.34
CA GLY A 55 -0.18 -3.27 15.37
C GLY A 55 1.24 -3.42 14.85
N ASP A 56 1.42 -3.50 13.52
CA ASP A 56 2.71 -3.76 12.91
C ASP A 56 3.41 -2.46 12.52
N THR A 57 4.70 -2.39 12.81
CA THR A 57 5.56 -1.27 12.40
C THR A 57 6.72 -1.80 11.58
N VAL A 58 6.91 -1.21 10.40
CA VAL A 58 8.03 -1.51 9.53
C VAL A 58 9.28 -0.75 9.98
N GLY A 59 9.11 0.52 10.34
CA GLY A 59 10.17 1.36 10.90
C GLY A 59 10.09 2.83 10.49
N PRO A 60 10.92 3.69 11.11
CA PRO A 60 11.03 5.09 10.73
C PRO A 60 11.77 5.25 9.39
N ALA A 61 11.50 6.36 8.71
CA ALA A 61 12.18 6.79 7.50
C ALA A 61 12.47 8.30 7.58
N ALA A 62 13.69 8.70 7.23
CA ALA A 62 14.11 10.10 7.27
C ALA A 62 13.52 10.91 6.11
N THR A 63 13.21 10.24 4.99
CA THR A 63 12.72 10.86 3.74
C THR A 63 11.50 10.15 3.18
N ALA A 64 10.79 10.83 2.27
CA ALA A 64 9.63 10.24 1.60
C ALA A 64 10.03 9.09 0.67
N GLU A 65 11.19 9.21 0.03
CA GLU A 65 11.81 8.24 -0.86
C GLU A 65 12.15 6.94 -0.11
N GLU A 66 12.72 7.06 1.08
CA GLU A 66 13.02 5.93 1.95
C GLU A 66 11.72 5.24 2.39
N ALA A 67 10.71 6.01 2.82
CA ALA A 67 9.41 5.46 3.20
C ALA A 67 8.75 4.70 2.03
N VAL A 68 8.76 5.27 0.82
CA VAL A 68 8.27 4.62 -0.40
C VAL A 68 9.04 3.33 -0.69
N THR A 69 10.37 3.36 -0.58
CA THR A 69 11.22 2.17 -0.79
C THR A 69 10.87 1.05 0.19
N MET A 70 10.61 1.39 1.46
CA MET A 70 10.21 0.43 2.49
C MET A 70 8.86 -0.23 2.20
N VAL A 71 7.90 0.52 1.66
CA VAL A 71 6.59 0.01 1.20
C VAL A 71 6.78 -0.91 -0.02
N VAL A 72 7.51 -0.46 -1.05
CA VAL A 72 7.72 -1.21 -2.31
C VAL A 72 8.37 -2.57 -2.06
N ARG A 73 9.33 -2.63 -1.14
CA ARG A 73 10.02 -3.87 -0.73
C ARG A 73 9.09 -4.88 -0.07
N ARG A 74 7.93 -4.46 0.43
CA ARG A 74 6.95 -5.27 1.15
C ARG A 74 5.64 -5.43 0.41
N LEU A 75 5.57 -5.00 -0.86
CA LEU A 75 4.42 -5.27 -1.69
C LEU A 75 4.23 -6.80 -1.84
N PRO A 76 2.98 -7.28 -1.83
CA PRO A 76 2.68 -8.67 -2.14
C PRO A 76 3.33 -9.11 -3.47
N PRO A 77 3.76 -10.38 -3.59
CA PRO A 77 4.25 -10.91 -4.86
C PRO A 77 3.13 -10.83 -5.91
N GLY A 78 3.49 -10.45 -7.15
CA GLY A 78 2.51 -10.29 -8.22
C GLY A 78 1.56 -9.09 -8.07
N CYS A 79 1.86 -8.15 -7.16
CA CYS A 79 1.09 -6.92 -7.01
C CYS A 79 1.15 -6.08 -8.30
N GLY A 80 0.05 -6.07 -9.04
CA GLY A 80 -0.14 -5.32 -10.29
C GLY A 80 -1.16 -4.19 -10.14
N PRO A 81 -1.84 -3.78 -11.23
CA PRO A 81 -2.91 -2.78 -11.18
C PRO A 81 -3.97 -3.13 -10.14
N ALA A 82 -4.48 -2.11 -9.45
CA ALA A 82 -5.59 -2.27 -8.53
C ALA A 82 -6.79 -2.89 -9.27
N PHE A 83 -7.30 -3.96 -8.68
CA PHE A 83 -8.47 -4.67 -9.15
C PHE A 83 -9.72 -3.79 -9.00
N HIS A 84 -10.50 -3.72 -10.07
CA HIS A 84 -11.78 -3.00 -10.03
C HIS A 84 -12.83 -3.88 -9.35
N GLY A 85 -13.00 -3.68 -8.04
CA GLY A 85 -13.92 -4.45 -7.21
C GLY A 85 -13.54 -4.40 -5.74
N THR A 86 -14.13 -5.32 -4.98
CA THR A 86 -13.92 -5.52 -3.54
C THR A 86 -12.76 -6.48 -3.25
N PRO A 87 -12.24 -6.55 -2.01
CA PRO A 87 -11.22 -7.52 -1.64
C PRO A 87 -11.68 -8.98 -1.80
N ASP A 88 -12.96 -9.26 -1.53
CA ASP A 88 -13.53 -10.60 -1.68
C ASP A 88 -13.48 -11.05 -3.15
N GLU A 89 -13.82 -10.16 -4.07
CA GLU A 89 -13.73 -10.41 -5.52
C GLU A 89 -12.28 -10.54 -6.00
N LEU A 90 -11.36 -9.72 -5.46
CA LEU A 90 -9.92 -9.86 -5.72
C LEU A 90 -9.42 -11.24 -5.26
N ALA A 91 -9.79 -11.68 -4.05
CA ALA A 91 -9.40 -12.98 -3.52
C ALA A 91 -9.92 -14.13 -4.39
N ALA A 92 -11.19 -14.04 -4.84
CA ALA A 92 -11.78 -15.01 -5.76
C ALA A 92 -11.05 -15.03 -7.13
N HIS A 93 -10.70 -13.86 -7.66
CA HIS A 93 -9.95 -13.73 -8.92
C HIS A 93 -8.57 -14.38 -8.81
N GLU A 94 -7.81 -14.10 -7.76
CA GLU A 94 -6.48 -14.69 -7.57
C GLU A 94 -6.52 -16.20 -7.32
N ALA A 95 -7.58 -16.71 -6.67
CA ALA A 95 -7.79 -18.14 -6.52
C ALA A 95 -7.98 -18.79 -7.90
N ALA A 96 -8.88 -18.25 -8.72
CA ALA A 96 -9.18 -18.76 -10.06
C ALA A 96 -7.97 -18.68 -11.02
N VAL A 97 -7.08 -17.69 -10.86
CA VAL A 97 -5.83 -17.58 -11.63
C VAL A 97 -4.78 -18.58 -11.17
N ARG A 98 -4.71 -18.91 -9.88
CA ARG A 98 -3.78 -19.91 -9.33
C ARG A 98 -4.12 -21.35 -9.70
N GLU A 99 -5.37 -21.63 -10.06
CA GLU A 99 -5.85 -22.95 -10.48
C GLU A 99 -5.68 -23.22 -11.99
N ARG A 100 -5.08 -22.29 -12.74
CA ARG A 100 -4.77 -22.42 -14.17
C ARG A 100 -3.28 -22.57 -14.44
#